data_AF-A0A4Y2CKS9-F1
#
_entry.id   AF-A0A4Y2CKS9-F1
#
_cell.length_a   1.000
_cell.length_b   1.000
_cell.length_c   1.000
_cell.angle_alpha   90.00
_cell.angle_beta   90.00
_cell.angle_gamma   90.00
#
_symmetry.space_group_name_H-M   'P 1'
#
loop_
_entity.id
_entity.type
_entity.pdbx_description
1 polymer ?
#
loop_
_entity_poly.entity_id
_entity_poly.type
_entity_poly.pdbx_seq_one_letter_code
_entity_poly.pdbx_strand_id
1 'polypeptide(L)'
;MIMNIPAENQVAQFISLLPPDIVQLIAREPEEDAKKYEYVKALLIQRFKLSAEKFRQLFNKHQKASESTWYDFYYELKNYLEGWLNGLNVKTFEQSYVG
;
A
#
# COMPACT_ATOMS: atom_id res chain seq x y z
N MET A 1 -3.44 -19.33 26.86
CA MET A 1 -3.95 -18.10 27.49
C MET A 1 -3.93 -17.01 26.44
N ILE A 2 -5.09 -16.45 26.10
CA ILE A 2 -5.17 -15.29 25.20
C ILE A 2 -4.75 -14.08 26.05
N MET A 3 -3.56 -13.53 25.78
CA MET A 3 -3.07 -12.36 26.48
C MET A 3 -4.02 -11.19 26.17
N ASN A 4 -4.80 -10.77 27.17
CA ASN A 4 -5.66 -9.61 27.06
C ASN A 4 -4.77 -8.36 27.13
N ILE A 5 -4.21 -7.96 25.98
CA ILE A 5 -3.36 -6.78 25.86
C ILE A 5 -4.25 -5.55 26.10
N PRO A 6 -3.93 -4.71 27.10
CA PRO A 6 -4.66 -3.47 27.34
C PRO A 6 -4.70 -2.61 26.07
N ALA A 7 -5.83 -1.98 25.76
CA ALA A 7 -6.07 -1.26 24.50
C ALA A 7 -4.99 -0.18 24.23
N GLU A 8 -4.47 0.42 25.30
CA GLU A 8 -3.39 1.40 25.30
C GLU A 8 -2.05 0.86 24.78
N ASN A 9 -1.81 -0.45 24.87
CA ASN A 9 -0.57 -1.09 24.44
C ASN A 9 -0.68 -1.71 23.04
N GLN A 10 -1.88 -1.78 22.46
CA GLN A 10 -2.11 -2.43 21.16
C GLN A 10 -1.44 -1.68 20.01
N VAL A 11 -1.42 -0.34 20.04
CA VAL A 11 -0.86 0.46 18.95
C VAL A 11 0.64 0.56 19.02
N ALA A 12 1.21 0.70 20.22
CA ALA A 12 2.65 0.65 20.41
C ALA A 12 3.22 -0.71 19.99
N GLN A 13 2.54 -1.81 20.35
CA GLN A 13 2.88 -3.15 19.87
C GLN A 13 2.66 -3.31 18.36
N PHE A 14 1.71 -2.60 17.74
CA PHE A 14 1.47 -2.65 16.30
C PHE A 14 2.52 -1.86 15.51
N ILE A 15 2.90 -0.67 15.95
CA ILE A 15 3.89 0.19 15.30
C ILE A 15 5.28 -0.42 15.38
N SER A 16 5.64 -1.07 16.48
CA SER A 16 6.94 -1.76 16.61
C SER A 16 7.14 -2.90 15.61
N LEU A 17 6.06 -3.37 14.96
CA LEU A 17 6.07 -4.44 13.95
C LEU A 17 6.15 -3.91 12.50
N LEU A 18 6.18 -2.58 12.29
CA LEU A 18 6.11 -1.98 10.95
C LEU A 18 7.50 -1.57 10.41
N PRO A 19 7.69 -1.59 9.08
CA PRO A 19 8.92 -1.09 8.46
C PRO A 19 9.20 0.39 8.80
N PRO A 20 10.46 0.84 8.87
CA PRO A 20 10.81 2.21 9.30
C PRO A 20 10.11 3.31 8.49
N ASP A 21 9.94 3.11 7.19
CA ASP A 21 9.22 3.99 6.27
C ASP A 21 7.72 4.11 6.61
N ILE A 22 7.13 3.04 7.15
CA ILE A 22 5.72 2.97 7.55
C ILE A 22 5.52 3.46 8.98
N VAL A 23 6.48 3.19 9.85
CA VAL A 23 6.55 3.80 11.17
C VAL A 23 6.72 5.31 11.05
N GLN A 24 7.56 5.79 10.13
CA GLN A 24 7.66 7.21 9.81
C GLN A 24 6.37 7.78 9.23
N LEU A 25 5.61 6.98 8.47
CA LEU A 25 4.30 7.39 7.98
C LEU A 25 3.32 7.58 9.14
N ILE A 26 3.29 6.67 10.09
CA ILE A 26 2.38 6.75 11.26
C ILE A 26 2.83 7.81 12.25
N ALA A 27 4.14 8.01 12.43
CA ALA A 27 4.70 9.06 13.29
C ALA A 27 4.41 10.49 12.80
N ARG A 28 3.93 10.65 11.57
CA ARG A 28 3.46 11.93 11.01
C ARG A 28 1.99 12.20 11.31
N GLU A 29 1.25 11.21 11.76
CA GLU A 29 -0.15 11.37 12.13
C GLU A 29 -0.26 12.01 13.53
N PRO A 30 -1.38 12.69 13.85
CA PRO A 30 -1.59 13.28 15.16
C PRO A 30 -1.47 12.23 16.25
N GLU A 31 -0.78 12.54 17.34
CA GLU A 31 -0.46 11.59 18.40
C GLU A 31 -1.72 10.91 18.98
N GLU A 32 -2.85 11.62 19.04
CA GLU A 32 -4.13 11.08 19.51
C GLU A 32 -4.73 10.03 18.57
N ASP A 33 -4.50 10.14 17.26
CA ASP A 33 -5.01 9.23 16.24
C ASP A 33 -4.02 8.10 15.93
N ALA A 34 -2.72 8.41 15.93
CA ALA A 34 -1.63 7.45 15.82
C ALA A 34 -1.58 6.46 17.01
N LYS A 35 -2.34 6.72 18.08
CA LYS A 35 -2.56 5.83 19.24
C LYS A 35 -3.86 5.03 19.16
N LYS A 36 -4.71 5.24 18.14
CA LYS A 36 -5.96 4.49 17.94
C LYS A 36 -5.73 3.33 16.98
N TYR A 37 -5.91 2.12 17.47
CA TYR A 37 -5.61 0.91 16.70
C TYR A 37 -6.42 0.82 15.40
N GLU A 38 -7.72 1.07 15.46
CA GLU A 38 -8.58 1.05 14.27
C GLU A 38 -8.22 2.14 13.25
N TYR A 39 -7.71 3.27 13.71
CA TYR A 39 -7.24 4.35 12.85
C TYR A 39 -5.98 3.93 12.07
N VAL A 40 -4.95 3.44 12.77
CA VAL A 40 -3.70 2.98 12.12
C VAL A 40 -3.97 1.77 11.21
N LYS A 41 -4.85 0.86 11.64
CA LYS A 41 -5.25 -0.30 10.85
C LYS A 41 -5.99 0.10 9.57
N ALA A 42 -6.94 1.04 9.64
CA ALA A 42 -7.62 1.59 8.45
C ALA A 42 -6.65 2.34 7.54
N LEU A 43 -5.75 3.13 8.12
CA LEU A 43 -4.70 3.86 7.41
C LEU A 43 -3.83 2.91 6.59
N LEU A 44 -3.39 1.81 7.19
CA LEU A 44 -2.56 0.82 6.50
C LEU A 44 -3.34 0.01 5.47
N ILE A 45 -4.55 -0.47 5.78
CA ILE A 45 -5.37 -1.19 4.79
C ILE A 45 -5.70 -0.31 3.58
N GLN A 46 -5.91 0.98 3.81
CA GLN A 46 -6.06 1.99 2.76
C GLN A 46 -4.75 2.17 1.96
N ARG A 47 -3.60 2.27 2.64
CA ARG A 47 -2.29 2.49 2.01
C ARG A 47 -1.79 1.27 1.23
N PHE A 48 -2.20 0.10 1.68
CA PHE A 48 -1.61 -1.19 1.35
C PHE A 48 -2.64 -2.22 0.91
N LYS A 49 -3.67 -1.82 0.16
CA LYS A 49 -4.29 -2.69 -0.85
C LYS A 49 -3.21 -3.11 -1.86
N LEU A 50 -2.34 -4.02 -1.41
CA LEU A 50 -0.92 -4.18 -1.72
C LEU A 50 -0.63 -4.83 -3.07
N SER A 51 -1.61 -5.46 -3.73
CA SER A 51 -1.43 -5.82 -5.14
C SER A 51 -1.24 -4.54 -5.95
N ALA A 52 -2.04 -3.51 -5.67
CA ALA A 52 -1.90 -2.19 -6.27
C ALA A 52 -0.49 -1.62 -6.10
N GLU A 53 -0.03 -1.59 -4.85
CA GLU A 53 1.25 -0.99 -4.49
C GLU A 53 2.44 -1.76 -5.10
N LYS A 54 2.37 -3.09 -5.16
CA LYS A 54 3.40 -3.92 -5.78
C LYS A 54 3.48 -3.71 -7.29
N PHE A 55 2.33 -3.69 -7.94
CA PHE A 55 2.25 -3.42 -9.37
C PHE A 55 2.66 -1.99 -9.71
N ARG A 56 2.33 -1.02 -8.85
CA ARG A 56 2.84 0.36 -8.91
C ARG A 56 4.35 0.41 -8.83
N GLN A 57 4.96 -0.31 -7.89
CA GLN A 57 6.41 -0.34 -7.72
C GLN A 57 7.11 -0.99 -8.92
N LEU A 58 6.53 -2.06 -9.48
CA LEU A 58 7.03 -2.71 -10.70
C LEU A 58 6.93 -1.77 -11.90
N PHE A 59 5.76 -1.17 -12.14
CA PHE A 59 5.55 -0.19 -13.22
C PHE A 59 6.54 0.98 -13.15
N ASN A 60 6.70 1.59 -11.97
CA ASN A 60 7.55 2.78 -11.81
C ASN A 60 9.05 2.51 -11.95
N LYS A 61 9.50 1.29 -11.63
CA LYS A 61 10.91 0.91 -11.69
C LYS A 61 11.29 0.19 -12.98
N HIS A 62 10.31 -0.12 -13.84
CA HIS A 62 10.55 -0.90 -15.05
C HIS A 62 11.17 -0.05 -16.15
N GLN A 63 12.18 -0.61 -16.82
CA GLN A 63 12.87 -0.01 -17.96
C GLN A 63 13.01 -1.07 -19.04
N LYS A 64 13.05 -0.63 -20.31
CA LYS A 64 13.22 -1.55 -21.43
C LYS A 64 14.55 -2.27 -21.30
N ALA A 65 14.51 -3.58 -21.13
CA ALA A 65 15.70 -4.40 -21.17
C ALA A 65 16.39 -4.28 -22.55
N SER A 66 17.72 -4.36 -22.60
CA SER A 66 18.48 -4.24 -23.85
C SER A 66 18.06 -5.27 -24.91
N GLU A 67 17.68 -6.45 -24.44
CA GLU A 67 17.37 -7.66 -25.19
C GLU A 67 15.89 -7.81 -25.53
N SER A 68 14.99 -7.00 -24.96
CA SER A 68 13.55 -7.08 -25.23
C SER A 68 13.13 -6.24 -26.44
N THR A 69 12.08 -6.65 -27.15
CA THR A 69 11.49 -5.80 -28.19
C THR A 69 10.67 -4.68 -27.54
N TRP A 70 10.37 -3.64 -28.32
CA TRP A 70 9.43 -2.60 -27.88
C TRP A 70 8.03 -3.15 -27.60
N TYR A 71 7.65 -4.25 -28.23
CA TYR A 71 6.36 -4.89 -28.03
C TYR A 71 6.29 -5.65 -26.70
N ASP A 72 7.37 -6.34 -26.31
CA ASP A 72 7.45 -7.06 -25.02
C ASP A 72 7.40 -6.08 -23.84
N PHE A 73 8.14 -4.98 -23.95
CA PHE A 73 8.13 -3.90 -22.95
C PHE A 73 6.74 -3.27 -22.80
N TYR A 74 6.04 -3.03 -23.92
CA TYR A 74 4.66 -2.54 -23.89
C TYR A 74 3.72 -3.52 -23.17
N TYR A 75 3.87 -4.82 -23.42
CA TYR A 75 3.04 -5.85 -22.80
C TYR A 75 3.30 -6.00 -21.29
N GLU A 76 4.57 -5.93 -20.86
CA GLU A 76 4.95 -5.98 -19.45
C GLU A 76 4.43 -4.77 -18.66
N LEU A 77 4.57 -3.56 -19.22
CA LEU A 77 4.00 -2.35 -18.63
C LEU A 77 2.47 -2.43 -18.52
N LYS A 78 1.80 -2.95 -19.55
CA LYS A 78 0.34 -3.13 -19.55
C LYS A 78 -0.10 -4.09 -18.44
N ASN A 79 0.58 -5.23 -18.27
CA ASN A 79 0.27 -6.21 -17.23
C ASN A 79 0.49 -5.66 -15.82
N TYR A 80 1.53 -4.86 -15.61
CA TYR A 80 1.74 -4.21 -14.32
C TYR A 80 0.65 -3.17 -14.04
N LEU A 81 0.24 -2.39 -15.04
CA LEU A 81 -0.82 -1.41 -14.86
C LEU A 81 -2.18 -2.06 -14.53
N GLU A 82 -2.56 -3.13 -15.22
CA GLU A 82 -3.83 -3.83 -14.97
C GLU A 82 -3.85 -4.55 -13.62
N GLY A 83 -2.72 -5.14 -13.23
CA GLY A 83 -2.54 -5.69 -11.89
C GLY A 83 -2.68 -4.62 -10.80
N TRP A 84 -2.19 -3.40 -11.05
CA TRP A 84 -2.33 -2.27 -10.15
C TRP A 84 -3.82 -1.91 -9.96
N LEU A 85 -4.52 -1.66 -11.06
CA LEU A 85 -5.92 -1.20 -11.05
C LEU A 85 -6.88 -2.22 -10.41
N ASN A 86 -6.68 -3.51 -10.68
CA ASN A 86 -7.46 -4.59 -10.06
C ASN A 86 -7.20 -4.70 -8.56
N GLY A 87 -5.97 -4.43 -8.11
CA GLY A 87 -5.61 -4.43 -6.70
C GLY A 87 -6.27 -3.35 -5.87
N LEU A 88 -6.64 -2.22 -6.51
CA LEU A 88 -7.42 -1.16 -5.88
C LEU A 88 -8.94 -1.42 -5.90
N ASN A 89 -9.40 -2.47 -6.61
CA ASN A 89 -10.81 -2.74 -6.91
C ASN A 89 -11.47 -1.64 -7.77
N VAL A 90 -10.72 -1.04 -8.72
CA VAL A 90 -11.20 0.01 -9.65
C VAL A 90 -11.86 -0.65 -10.85
N LYS A 91 -13.17 -0.43 -11.03
CA LYS A 91 -13.95 -1.08 -12.10
C LYS A 91 -14.13 -0.23 -13.37
N THR A 92 -13.99 1.10 -13.29
CA THR A 92 -14.04 2.03 -14.45
C THR A 92 -13.11 3.24 -14.23
N PHE A 93 -12.49 3.77 -15.31
CA PHE A 93 -11.57 4.92 -15.24
C PHE A 93 -12.27 6.23 -14.80
N GLU A 94 -13.58 6.35 -14.97
CA GLU A 94 -14.34 7.56 -14.57
C GLU A 94 -14.49 7.71 -13.04
N GLN A 95 -14.21 6.67 -12.24
CA GLN A 95 -14.29 6.75 -10.78
C GLN A 95 -13.03 7.32 -10.10
N SER A 96 -11.95 7.58 -10.85
CA SER A 96 -10.72 8.17 -10.29
C SER A 96 -10.73 9.70 -10.20
N TYR A 97 -11.82 10.36 -10.64
CA TYR A 97 -11.94 11.83 -10.71
C TYR A 97 -12.93 12.46 -9.71
N VAL A 98 -13.34 11.75 -8.65
CA VAL A 98 -14.13 12.39 -7.58
C VAL A 98 -13.47 12.13 -6.23
N GLY A 99 -12.80 13.17 -5.74
CA GLY A 99 -12.13 13.29 -4.46
C GLY A 99 -11.35 14.58 -4.41
#